data_AF-A0A0A2VBM6-F1
#
_entry.id   AF-A0A0A2VBM6-F1
#
_cell.length_a   1.000
_cell.length_b   1.000
_cell.length_c   1.000
_cell.angle_alpha   90.00
_cell.angle_beta   90.00
_cell.angle_gamma   90.00
#
_symmetry.space_group_name_H-M   'P 1'
#
loop_
_entity.id
_entity.type
_entity.pdbx_description
1 polymer ?
#
loop_
_entity_poly.entity_id
_entity_poly.type
_entity_poly.pdbx_seq_one_letter_code
_entity_poly.pdbx_strand_id
1 'polypeptide(L)'
;MADGWNQVLPRSLFNKCEFIGKGATGWVFEVAPGITLKYLCTGRDDEFRRENEMYELIERSSPPPYFVQSFLRLPYAHFMQSIPDCLDLRLRSNRCQDPKTLKCFEVLRLEPTAKIEQWAAELSSAIAWLESLGLV
;
A
#
# COMPACT_ATOMS: atom_id res chain seq x y z
N MET A 1 -15.44 -6.50 25.50
CA MET A 1 -14.38 -6.54 26.54
C MET A 1 -13.65 -7.85 26.39
N ALA A 2 -12.32 -7.79 26.56
CA ALA A 2 -11.33 -8.85 26.39
C ALA A 2 -11.20 -9.37 24.95
N ASP A 3 -10.21 -8.85 24.23
CA ASP A 3 -9.36 -9.61 23.30
C ASP A 3 -8.15 -8.73 22.89
N GLY A 4 -6.94 -9.16 23.24
CA GLY A 4 -5.74 -8.82 22.48
C GLY A 4 -4.81 -7.69 22.95
N TRP A 5 -4.67 -7.43 24.25
CA TRP A 5 -3.59 -6.55 24.79
C TRP A 5 -2.16 -7.16 24.72
N ASN A 6 -1.94 -8.21 23.91
CA ASN A 6 -0.60 -8.80 23.68
C ASN A 6 0.06 -8.27 22.40
N GLN A 7 -0.22 -7.02 22.04
CA GLN A 7 0.51 -6.33 21.00
C GLN A 7 1.73 -5.66 21.64
N VAL A 8 2.90 -6.30 21.58
CA VAL A 8 4.16 -5.58 21.80
C VAL A 8 4.48 -4.85 20.49
N LEU A 9 3.64 -3.86 20.12
CA LEU A 9 4.14 -2.84 19.21
C LEU A 9 5.23 -2.11 19.99
N PRO A 10 6.47 -2.02 19.49
CA PRO A 10 7.48 -1.26 20.18
C PRO A 10 6.98 0.19 20.24
N ARG A 11 6.54 0.66 21.42
CA ARG A 11 6.07 2.06 21.61
C ARG A 11 7.09 3.06 21.08
N SER A 12 8.36 2.67 21.08
CA SER A 12 9.46 3.40 20.46
C SER A 12 9.26 3.73 18.99
N LEU A 13 8.53 2.94 18.20
CA LEU A 13 8.26 3.24 16.80
C LEU A 13 7.40 4.51 16.65
N PHE A 14 6.32 4.64 17.44
CA PHE A 14 5.50 5.87 17.44
C PHE A 14 6.26 7.11 17.91
N ASN A 15 7.33 6.93 18.68
CA ASN A 15 8.16 8.03 19.16
C ASN A 15 9.33 8.37 18.20
N LYS A 16 9.65 7.49 17.25
CA LYS A 16 10.83 7.61 16.38
C LYS A 16 10.49 7.78 14.91
N CYS A 17 9.29 7.37 14.50
CA CYS A 17 8.87 7.25 13.12
C CYS A 17 7.50 7.89 12.96
N GLU A 18 7.24 8.48 11.81
CA GLU A 18 5.94 9.08 11.50
C GLU A 18 4.93 7.97 11.19
N PHE A 19 3.79 7.98 11.86
CA PHE A 19 2.74 7.02 11.59
C PHE A 19 1.92 7.44 10.36
N ILE A 20 1.91 6.59 9.32
CA ILE A 20 1.16 6.85 8.08
C ILE A 20 -0.25 6.28 8.19
N GLY A 21 -0.40 5.06 8.70
CA GLY A 21 -1.70 4.41 8.74
C GLY A 21 -1.66 2.93 9.08
N LYS A 22 -2.83 2.32 9.17
CA LYS A 22 -2.99 0.89 9.45
C LYS A 22 -3.59 0.20 8.22
N GLY A 23 -2.82 -0.72 7.63
CA GLY A 23 -3.30 -1.63 6.59
C GLY A 23 -3.93 -2.90 7.16
N ALA A 24 -4.33 -3.81 6.26
CA ALA A 24 -4.96 -5.08 6.64
C ALA A 24 -4.06 -5.97 7.50
N THR A 25 -2.76 -6.02 7.19
CA THR A 25 -1.77 -6.93 7.80
C THR A 25 -0.75 -6.21 8.67
N GLY A 26 -0.69 -4.87 8.65
CA GLY A 26 0.33 -4.15 9.40
C GLY A 26 0.10 -2.65 9.58
N TRP A 27 0.79 -2.11 10.57
CA TRP A 27 0.95 -0.69 10.85
C TRP A 27 2.07 -0.11 9.98
N VAL A 28 1.84 1.03 9.36
CA VAL A 28 2.73 1.62 8.36
C VAL A 28 3.32 2.91 8.92
N PHE A 29 4.64 3.02 8.86
CA PHE A 29 5.41 4.15 9.36
C PHE A 29 6.39 4.66 8.30
N GLU A 30 6.56 5.97 8.19
CA GLU A 30 7.72 6.53 7.49
C GLU A 30 8.92 6.49 8.44
N VAL A 31 10.02 5.88 7.99
CA VAL A 31 11.24 5.73 8.79
C VAL A 31 12.42 6.52 8.25
N ALA A 32 12.36 6.88 6.96
CA ALA A 32 13.27 7.78 6.27
C ALA A 32 12.60 8.25 4.96
N PRO A 33 13.06 9.36 4.33
CA PRO A 33 12.49 9.82 3.07
C PRO A 33 12.45 8.71 2.01
N GLY A 34 11.25 8.40 1.52
CA GLY A 34 11.06 7.36 0.51
C GLY A 34 11.06 5.92 1.04
N ILE A 35 11.16 5.72 2.36
CA ILE A 35 11.21 4.40 3.00
C ILE A 35 10.10 4.24 4.04
N THR A 36 9.32 3.19 3.85
CA THR A 36 8.22 2.82 4.74
C THR A 36 8.53 1.53 5.48
N LEU A 37 8.22 1.49 6.77
CA LEU A 37 8.17 0.28 7.58
C LEU A 37 6.72 -0.15 7.73
N LYS A 38 6.40 -1.37 7.28
CA LYS A 38 5.16 -2.06 7.61
C LYS A 38 5.43 -3.09 8.70
N TYR A 39 4.84 -2.88 9.88
CA TYR A 39 4.99 -3.74 11.05
C TYR A 39 3.74 -4.58 11.27
N LEU A 40 3.91 -5.88 11.49
CA LEU A 40 2.82 -6.85 11.61
C LEU A 40 1.74 -6.43 12.63
N CYS A 41 0.47 -6.58 12.24
CA CYS A 41 -0.68 -6.53 13.13
C CYS A 41 -0.82 -7.87 13.88
N THR A 42 -1.10 -7.81 15.19
CA THR A 42 -1.32 -9.01 16.02
C THR A 42 -2.40 -9.92 15.43
N GLY A 43 -2.11 -11.23 15.37
CA GLY A 43 -3.03 -12.25 14.87
C GLY A 43 -3.20 -12.25 13.35
N ARG A 44 -2.28 -11.60 12.62
CA ARG A 44 -2.26 -11.54 11.15
C ARG A 44 -1.03 -12.23 10.54
N ASP A 45 -0.39 -13.09 11.32
CA ASP A 45 0.87 -13.75 10.99
C ASP A 45 0.80 -14.51 9.65
N ASP A 46 -0.31 -15.21 9.40
CA ASP A 46 -0.51 -15.97 8.18
C ASP A 46 -0.72 -15.05 6.96
N GLU A 47 -1.50 -13.98 7.08
CA GLU A 47 -1.66 -13.03 5.97
C GLU A 47 -0.38 -12.27 5.69
N PHE A 48 0.39 -11.92 6.72
CA PHE A 48 1.69 -11.28 6.56
C PHE A 48 2.72 -12.21 5.91
N ARG A 49 2.70 -13.51 6.26
CA ARG A 49 3.52 -14.53 5.59
C ARG A 49 3.16 -14.64 4.11
N ARG A 50 1.87 -14.75 3.78
CA ARG A 50 1.40 -14.81 2.37
C ARG A 50 1.78 -13.55 1.59
N GLU A 51 1.69 -12.38 2.23
CA GLU A 51 2.13 -11.12 1.63
C GLU A 51 3.63 -11.16 1.30
N ASN A 52 4.47 -11.67 2.21
CA ASN A 52 5.90 -11.83 1.97
C ASN A 52 6.22 -12.84 0.86
N GLU A 53 5.53 -13.99 0.83
CA GLU A 53 5.65 -15.00 -0.23
C GLU A 53 5.27 -14.42 -1.61
N MET A 54 4.25 -13.55 -1.64
CA MET A 54 3.84 -12.84 -2.85
C MET A 54 4.93 -11.87 -3.32
N TYR A 55 5.51 -11.06 -2.42
CA TYR A 55 6.64 -10.18 -2.78
C TYR A 55 7.86 -10.96 -3.28
N GLU A 56 8.19 -12.09 -2.64
CA GLU A 56 9.27 -12.98 -3.12
C GLU A 56 9.01 -13.50 -4.54
N LEU A 57 7.78 -13.91 -4.83
CA LEU A 57 7.38 -14.33 -6.18
C LEU A 57 7.48 -13.18 -7.18
N ILE A 58 7.04 -11.98 -6.82
CA ILE A 58 7.08 -10.81 -7.69
C ILE A 58 8.53 -10.44 -8.02
N GLU A 59 9.41 -10.37 -7.00
CA GLU A 59 10.81 -9.96 -7.15
C GLU A 59 11.61 -10.92 -8.03
N ARG A 60 11.39 -12.24 -7.93
CA ARG A 60 12.06 -13.23 -8.79
C ARG A 60 11.53 -13.26 -10.22
N SER A 61 10.41 -12.60 -10.50
CA SER A 61 9.67 -12.71 -11.78
C SER A 61 9.87 -11.51 -12.72
N SER A 62 10.90 -10.67 -12.48
CA SER A 62 11.20 -9.48 -13.28
C SER A 62 9.99 -8.54 -13.42
N PRO A 63 9.59 -7.86 -12.33
CA PRO A 63 8.35 -7.10 -12.30
C PRO A 63 8.35 -5.92 -13.29
N PRO A 64 7.16 -5.49 -13.77
CA PRO A 64 7.01 -4.29 -14.56
C PRO A 64 7.59 -3.05 -13.86
N PRO A 65 7.90 -1.99 -14.61
CA PRO A 65 8.31 -0.72 -14.04
C PRO A 65 7.31 -0.22 -12.98
N TYR A 66 7.81 0.44 -11.95
CA TYR A 66 7.02 1.06 -10.87
C TYR A 66 6.29 0.10 -9.92
N PHE A 67 6.55 -1.21 -9.99
CA PHE A 67 6.11 -2.11 -8.92
C PHE A 67 6.81 -1.72 -7.61
N VAL A 68 6.03 -1.66 -6.52
CA VAL A 68 6.53 -1.24 -5.21
C VAL A 68 7.56 -2.25 -4.73
N GLN A 69 8.77 -1.76 -4.44
CA GLN A 69 9.83 -2.62 -3.98
C GLN A 69 9.75 -2.89 -2.49
N SER A 70 10.11 -4.11 -2.14
CA SER A 70 10.10 -4.62 -0.78
C SER A 70 11.51 -5.16 -0.50
N PHE A 71 12.37 -4.30 0.05
CA PHE A 71 13.82 -4.52 -0.05
C PHE A 71 14.46 -5.13 1.20
N LEU A 72 13.75 -5.14 2.34
CA LEU A 72 14.19 -5.85 3.54
C LEU A 72 13.00 -6.41 4.31
N ARG A 73 12.93 -7.74 4.40
CA ARG A 73 11.93 -8.50 5.15
C ARG A 73 12.53 -9.10 6.42
N LEU A 74 11.93 -8.77 7.56
CA LEU A 74 12.22 -9.33 8.88
C LEU A 74 10.96 -10.07 9.38
N PRO A 75 11.06 -10.94 10.41
CA PRO A 75 9.94 -11.77 10.85
C PRO A 75 8.61 -11.04 11.12
N TYR A 76 8.66 -9.77 11.55
CA TYR A 76 7.48 -8.97 11.91
C TYR A 76 7.47 -7.58 11.27
N ALA A 77 8.42 -7.31 10.37
CA ALA A 77 8.70 -5.97 9.88
C ALA A 77 9.14 -6.02 8.42
N HIS A 78 8.60 -5.13 7.61
CA HIS A 78 8.88 -5.06 6.19
C HIS A 78 9.25 -3.63 5.81
N PHE A 79 10.46 -3.44 5.27
CA PHE A 79 10.89 -2.16 4.71
C PHE A 79 10.65 -2.14 3.21
N MET A 80 9.98 -1.07 2.78
CA MET A 80 9.40 -0.95 1.46
C MET A 80 9.60 0.45 0.91
N GLN A 81 9.58 0.57 -0.41
CA GLN A 81 9.51 1.85 -1.08
C GLN A 81 8.23 2.60 -0.65
N SER A 82 8.37 3.86 -0.27
CA SER A 82 7.22 4.73 0.02
C SER A 82 6.56 5.19 -1.26
N ILE A 83 5.23 5.12 -1.28
CA ILE A 83 4.40 5.68 -2.35
C ILE A 83 3.81 6.98 -1.79
N PRO A 84 4.24 8.15 -2.31
CA PRO A 84 3.88 9.43 -1.71
C PRO A 84 2.41 9.83 -1.94
N ASP A 85 1.76 9.24 -2.93
CA ASP A 85 0.38 9.56 -3.30
C ASP A 85 -0.34 8.30 -3.79
N CYS A 86 -1.66 8.25 -3.62
CA CYS A 86 -2.46 7.14 -4.12
C CYS A 86 -3.46 7.64 -5.16
N LEU A 87 -3.64 6.86 -6.23
CA LEU A 87 -4.48 7.27 -7.36
C LEU A 87 -5.92 7.57 -6.93
N ASP A 88 -6.47 6.81 -5.97
CA ASP A 88 -7.80 7.07 -5.40
C ASP A 88 -7.89 8.43 -4.69
N LEU A 89 -6.93 8.78 -3.83
CA LEU A 89 -6.88 10.07 -3.15
C LEU A 89 -6.72 11.22 -4.15
N ARG A 90 -5.86 11.05 -5.15
CA ARG A 90 -5.71 12.02 -6.24
C ARG A 90 -7.01 12.23 -7.00
N LEU A 91 -7.70 11.16 -7.39
CA LEU A 91 -8.97 11.28 -8.12
C LEU A 91 -10.11 11.80 -7.24
N ARG A 92 -10.07 11.57 -5.92
CA ARG A 92 -11.03 12.14 -4.96
C ARG A 92 -10.79 13.61 -4.72
N SER A 93 -9.54 14.06 -4.63
CA SER A 93 -9.22 15.49 -4.44
C SER A 93 -9.63 16.35 -5.64
N ASN A 94 -9.89 15.74 -6.80
CA ASN A 94 -10.41 16.40 -7.99
C ASN A 94 -11.93 16.65 -7.97
N ARG A 95 -12.65 16.29 -6.90
CA ARG A 95 -14.12 16.43 -6.81
C ARG A 95 -14.61 16.76 -5.40
N CYS A 96 -15.77 17.41 -5.32
CA CYS A 96 -16.53 17.56 -4.07
C CYS A 96 -17.57 16.44 -3.97
N GLN A 97 -17.59 15.74 -2.83
CA GLN A 97 -18.55 14.66 -2.56
C GLN A 97 -19.28 14.90 -1.25
N ASP A 98 -20.54 14.50 -1.21
CA ASP A 98 -21.28 14.44 0.05
C ASP A 98 -20.63 13.38 0.97
N PRO A 99 -20.27 13.72 2.22
CA PRO A 99 -19.49 12.83 3.08
C PRO A 99 -20.28 11.60 3.57
N LYS A 100 -21.61 11.59 3.45
CA LYS A 100 -22.45 10.46 3.88
C LYS A 100 -22.76 9.50 2.73
N THR A 101 -23.06 10.04 1.57
CA THR A 101 -23.53 9.28 0.39
C THR A 101 -22.41 9.03 -0.62
N LEU A 102 -21.28 9.73 -0.49
CA LEU A 102 -20.17 9.73 -1.45
C LEU A 102 -20.60 10.21 -2.86
N LYS A 103 -21.78 10.81 -3.00
CA LYS A 103 -22.24 11.31 -4.28
C LYS A 103 -21.42 12.55 -4.66
N CYS A 104 -20.82 12.51 -5.85
CA CYS A 104 -20.15 13.66 -6.44
C CYS A 104 -21.20 14.69 -6.88
N PHE A 105 -21.03 15.93 -6.45
CA PHE A 105 -21.89 17.05 -6.87
C PHE A 105 -21.14 18.14 -7.64
N GLU A 106 -19.80 18.12 -7.60
CA GLU A 106 -18.97 19.07 -8.34
C GLU A 106 -17.61 18.43 -8.69
N VAL A 107 -17.10 18.73 -9.88
CA VAL A 107 -15.76 18.33 -10.34
C VAL A 107 -14.88 19.58 -10.36
N LEU A 108 -13.81 19.57 -9.57
CA LEU A 108 -12.90 20.70 -9.40
C LEU A 108 -11.82 20.74 -10.49
N ARG A 109 -11.35 19.55 -10.90
CA ARG A 109 -10.26 19.39 -11.86
C ARG A 109 -10.44 18.11 -12.66
N LEU A 110 -10.16 18.17 -13.96
CA LEU A 110 -10.01 16.97 -14.79
C LEU A 110 -8.53 16.63 -14.95
N GLU A 111 -8.20 15.35 -14.88
CA GLU A 111 -6.88 14.89 -15.28
C GLU A 111 -6.78 14.91 -16.82
N PRO A 112 -5.62 15.25 -17.38
CA PRO A 112 -5.43 15.20 -18.83
C PRO A 112 -5.71 13.80 -19.37
N THR A 113 -6.43 13.69 -20.49
CA THR A 113 -6.77 12.39 -21.12
C THR A 113 -5.53 11.52 -21.33
N ALA A 114 -4.45 12.08 -21.86
CA ALA A 114 -3.19 11.36 -22.06
C ALA A 114 -2.62 10.77 -20.76
N LYS A 115 -2.85 11.43 -19.62
CA LYS A 115 -2.42 10.94 -18.30
C LYS A 115 -3.29 9.77 -17.83
N ILE A 116 -4.59 9.85 -18.06
CA ILE A 116 -5.54 8.77 -17.76
C ILE A 116 -5.21 7.54 -18.61
N GLU A 117 -4.95 7.73 -19.91
CA GLU A 117 -4.54 6.66 -20.83
C GLU A 117 -3.22 6.00 -20.38
N GLN A 118 -2.24 6.81 -19.97
CA GLN A 118 -0.99 6.30 -19.40
C GLN A 118 -1.25 5.41 -18.18
N TRP A 119 -2.01 5.88 -17.19
CA TRP A 119 -2.31 5.08 -16.00
C TRP A 119 -3.09 3.82 -16.31
N ALA A 120 -4.07 3.89 -17.23
CA ALA A 120 -4.82 2.72 -17.66
C ALA A 120 -3.89 1.68 -18.29
N ALA A 121 -2.99 2.10 -19.19
CA ALA A 121 -2.02 1.20 -19.81
C ALA A 121 -1.06 0.58 -18.80
N GLU A 122 -0.51 1.38 -17.86
CA GLU A 122 0.41 0.90 -16.82
C GLU A 122 -0.26 -0.11 -15.88
N LEU A 123 -1.48 0.19 -15.40
CA LEU A 123 -2.23 -0.69 -14.51
C LEU A 123 -2.68 -1.97 -15.21
N SER A 124 -3.21 -1.87 -16.44
CA SER A 124 -3.61 -3.06 -17.22
C SER A 124 -2.41 -3.95 -17.54
N SER A 125 -1.25 -3.37 -17.87
CA SER A 125 -0.03 -4.15 -18.11
C SER A 125 0.45 -4.86 -16.84
N ALA A 126 0.40 -4.18 -15.69
CA ALA A 126 0.78 -4.77 -14.42
C ALA A 126 -0.15 -5.92 -14.00
N ILE A 127 -1.47 -5.77 -14.21
CA ILE A 127 -2.45 -6.82 -13.93
C ILE A 127 -2.24 -8.02 -14.87
N ALA A 128 -2.10 -7.79 -16.18
CA ALA A 128 -1.83 -8.87 -17.13
C ALA A 128 -0.54 -9.63 -16.79
N TRP A 129 0.47 -8.93 -16.27
CA TRP A 129 1.68 -9.56 -15.77
C TRP A 129 1.43 -10.39 -14.50
N LEU A 130 0.66 -9.89 -13.52
CA LEU A 130 0.28 -10.68 -12.34
C LEU A 130 -0.49 -11.95 -12.72
N GLU A 131 -1.45 -11.83 -13.65
CA GLU A 131 -2.20 -12.97 -14.18
C GLU A 131 -1.28 -14.01 -14.83
N SER A 132 -0.24 -13.57 -15.55
CA SER A 132 0.77 -14.46 -16.15
C SER A 132 1.57 -15.28 -15.12
N LEU A 133 1.61 -14.82 -13.86
CA LEU A 133 2.22 -15.54 -12.74
C LEU A 133 1.22 -16.44 -11.99
N GLY A 134 -0.04 -16.49 -12.44
CA GLY A 134 -1.12 -17.19 -11.75
C GLY A 134 -1.64 -16.47 -10.50
N LEU A 135 -1.40 -15.16 -10.39
CA LEU A 135 -1.92 -14.32 -9.31
C LEU A 135 -3.21 -13.64 -9.79
N VAL A 136 -4.33 -13.92 -9.11
CA VAL A 136 -5.68 -13.36 -9.39
C VAL A 136 -6.40 -13.07 -8.09
#